data_AF-A0A8H3GRF4-F1
#
_entry.id   AF-A0A8H3GRF4-F1
#
_cell.length_a   1.000
_cell.length_b   1.000
_cell.length_c   1.000
_cell.angle_alpha   90.00
_cell.angle_beta   90.00
_cell.angle_gamma   90.00
#
_symmetry.space_group_name_H-M   'P 1'
#
loop_
_entity.id
_entity.type
_entity.pdbx_description
1 polymer ?
#
loop_
_entity_poly.entity_id
_entity_poly.type
_entity_poly.pdbx_seq_one_letter_code
_entity_poly.pdbx_strand_id
1 'polypeptide(L)'
;MDASETESDELLWCDDDEFMAIDGEYIATSQTSLASPDQSSEALAAVKQEPVEDLDELEDPVANEHAIKVLEEWAMTMLEEIVDGYDKSRFEFRLASCRKKSDTSRVRKIVWPSKRTPTLKTIAGTLKVAELAHLALKEEIPTTKRDVFYGDVKLFGKQAVVDTLVDDLAVTLGVKRGDLGIKAALKGLFCGSALTLTTAKGEVIKGLDFEETLIPIGEDILNINVDEDLGWVLIVEKEAIFQTLCTLGFASVHTLIGKGIIVTGKGYPDLATRQLVSVFSNELPERIPILCLVDADSHGMDILSVYKFGSKTMVHEQVAAERVEWIGVKRGDLERIGIPNSEMLDITAADVRKAQSMLRSETLPTEWAEELEQMLKSGTKAEIEIIASHGQGARALVEYVHGKIVEALGLDQEDDMIELSDMEDSDIVVKEEPEDLIDLDDF
;
A
#
# COMPACT_ATOMS: atom_id res chain seq x y z
N MET A 1 -10.01 53.27 16.84
CA MET A 1 -9.87 53.10 18.30
C MET A 1 -10.59 51.80 18.63
N ASP A 2 -10.04 50.66 18.22
CA ASP A 2 -8.89 49.91 18.80
C ASP A 2 -9.23 49.22 20.13
N ALA A 3 -9.29 47.88 20.05
CA ALA A 3 -8.52 46.89 20.80
C ALA A 3 -9.35 45.59 20.79
N SER A 4 -9.05 44.51 20.06
CA SER A 4 -7.87 43.63 20.04
C SER A 4 -7.57 42.98 21.40
N GLU A 5 -8.13 41.79 21.62
CA GLU A 5 -7.51 40.79 22.49
C GLU A 5 -7.37 39.48 21.69
N THR A 6 -6.11 39.20 21.38
CA THR A 6 -5.61 37.97 20.78
C THR A 6 -5.37 36.96 21.89
N GLU A 7 -6.11 35.85 21.90
CA GLU A 7 -5.71 34.67 22.66
C GLU A 7 -4.71 33.85 21.83
N SER A 8 -3.54 33.71 22.42
CA SER A 8 -2.38 32.98 21.95
C SER A 8 -2.50 31.50 22.35
N ASP A 9 -2.69 30.61 21.37
CA ASP A 9 -2.46 29.17 21.56
C ASP A 9 -1.03 28.81 21.12
N GLU A 10 -0.12 28.80 22.10
CA GLU A 10 1.17 28.10 22.03
C GLU A 10 1.15 26.90 23.00
N LEU A 11 1.91 25.87 22.60
CA LEU A 11 2.36 24.66 23.32
C LEU A 11 1.46 23.39 23.21
N LEU A 12 1.88 22.37 22.43
CA LEU A 12 2.95 21.35 22.65
C LEU A 12 2.40 20.18 23.45
N TRP A 13 2.39 18.97 22.86
CA TRP A 13 2.88 17.74 23.50
C TRP A 13 3.42 16.75 22.46
N CYS A 14 4.55 16.15 22.85
CA CYS A 14 5.20 14.98 22.28
C CYS A 14 4.38 13.73 22.56
N ASP A 15 4.51 12.71 21.70
CA ASP A 15 4.42 11.31 22.13
C ASP A 15 5.77 10.66 21.84
N ASP A 16 6.38 10.22 22.94
CA ASP A 16 7.56 9.38 23.07
C ASP A 16 7.14 7.94 22.82
N ASP A 17 7.83 7.24 21.92
CA ASP A 17 7.89 5.77 21.95
C ASP A 17 9.37 5.40 21.81
N GLU A 18 9.90 4.90 22.91
CA GLU A 18 11.26 4.44 23.12
C GLU A 18 11.38 3.01 22.57
N PHE A 19 12.17 2.80 21.52
CA PHE A 19 12.63 1.47 21.13
C PHE A 19 14.15 1.48 20.95
N MET A 20 14.81 0.68 21.77
CA MET A 20 16.25 0.46 21.77
C MET A 20 16.68 -0.31 20.51
N ALA A 21 17.69 0.22 19.82
CA ALA A 21 18.40 -0.51 18.77
C ALA A 21 19.29 -1.58 19.41
N ILE A 22 19.15 -2.82 18.95
CA ILE A 22 20.09 -3.90 19.23
C ILE A 22 20.88 -4.14 17.94
N ASP A 23 22.20 -4.04 18.05
CA ASP A 23 23.16 -4.15 16.96
C ASP A 23 23.05 -5.48 16.21
N GLY A 24 23.03 -5.40 14.88
CA GLY A 24 23.21 -6.53 13.97
C GLY A 24 24.53 -6.38 13.22
N GLU A 25 25.49 -7.25 13.51
CA GLU A 25 26.53 -7.67 12.58
C GLU A 25 26.23 -9.12 12.22
N TYR A 26 26.11 -9.46 10.93
CA TYR A 26 26.87 -10.56 10.33
C TYR A 26 26.76 -10.50 8.81
N ILE A 27 27.95 -10.51 8.21
CA ILE A 27 28.27 -10.48 6.78
C ILE A 27 28.15 -11.89 6.22
N ALA A 28 27.62 -12.06 5.01
CA ALA A 28 28.03 -13.17 4.14
C ALA A 28 27.92 -12.82 2.65
N THR A 29 29.08 -12.85 2.03
CA THR A 29 29.46 -12.68 0.62
C THR A 29 28.87 -13.70 -0.35
N SER A 30 28.62 -13.18 -1.55
CA SER A 30 28.48 -13.79 -2.87
C SER A 30 29.31 -15.06 -3.13
N GLN A 31 28.73 -16.06 -3.81
CA GLN A 31 29.43 -16.86 -4.83
C GLN A 31 28.50 -17.28 -5.98
N THR A 32 28.91 -16.86 -7.17
CA THR A 32 28.55 -17.30 -8.52
C THR A 32 28.79 -18.80 -8.75
N SER A 33 27.90 -19.46 -9.50
CA SER A 33 28.32 -20.47 -10.49
C SER A 33 27.32 -20.58 -11.65
N LEU A 34 27.89 -20.69 -12.85
CA LEU A 34 27.25 -20.79 -14.16
C LEU A 34 26.77 -22.22 -14.45
N ALA A 35 25.64 -22.36 -15.13
CA ALA A 35 25.37 -23.48 -16.03
C ALA A 35 24.47 -23.04 -17.20
N SER A 36 24.90 -23.38 -18.41
CA SER A 36 24.28 -23.05 -19.70
C SER A 36 23.22 -24.09 -20.13
N PRO A 37 22.39 -23.80 -21.16
CA PRO A 37 21.07 -24.39 -21.33
C PRO A 37 21.05 -25.57 -22.31
N ASP A 38 20.07 -26.47 -22.12
CA ASP A 38 19.74 -27.53 -23.07
C ASP A 38 18.42 -27.21 -23.80
N GLN A 39 18.45 -27.34 -25.12
CA GLN A 39 17.36 -27.05 -26.04
C GLN A 39 16.49 -28.30 -26.26
N SER A 40 15.16 -28.14 -26.27
CA SER A 40 14.30 -28.88 -27.21
C SER A 40 13.02 -28.10 -27.48
N SER A 41 12.80 -27.82 -28.76
CA SER A 41 11.62 -27.15 -29.31
C SER A 41 10.62 -28.18 -29.81
N GLU A 42 9.34 -28.01 -29.53
CA GLU A 42 8.26 -28.52 -30.38
C GLU A 42 7.29 -27.40 -30.72
N ALA A 43 6.96 -27.33 -32.01
CA ALA A 43 6.27 -26.25 -32.68
C ALA A 43 4.75 -26.45 -32.66
N LEU A 44 4.00 -25.36 -32.52
CA LEU A 44 2.59 -25.28 -32.89
C LEU A 44 2.34 -24.02 -33.72
N ALA A 45 1.54 -24.21 -34.76
CA ALA A 45 1.49 -23.41 -35.96
C ALA A 45 0.60 -22.16 -35.87
N ALA A 46 1.16 -21.08 -36.42
CA ALA A 46 0.62 -19.79 -36.82
C ALA A 46 -0.88 -19.65 -37.14
N VAL A 47 -1.44 -18.51 -36.73
CA VAL A 47 -2.37 -17.71 -37.56
C VAL A 47 -1.80 -16.29 -37.69
N LYS A 48 -1.72 -15.82 -38.94
CA LYS A 48 -1.02 -14.62 -39.41
C LYS A 48 -1.74 -13.32 -39.04
N GLN A 49 -0.93 -12.32 -38.67
CA GLN A 49 -1.26 -10.90 -38.57
C GLN A 49 -1.45 -10.24 -39.96
N GLU A 50 -2.23 -9.16 -40.00
CA GLU A 50 -2.03 -8.03 -40.93
C GLU A 50 -1.11 -6.97 -40.27
N PRO A 51 -0.36 -6.17 -41.05
CA PRO A 51 0.88 -5.56 -40.59
C PRO A 51 0.67 -4.35 -39.68
N VAL A 52 1.49 -4.30 -38.64
CA VAL A 52 1.72 -3.15 -37.77
C VAL A 52 2.33 -2.02 -38.61
N GLU A 53 1.60 -0.90 -38.71
CA GLU A 53 2.20 0.37 -39.11
C GLU A 53 3.05 0.90 -37.95
N ASP A 54 4.26 1.35 -38.30
CA ASP A 54 5.29 1.86 -37.40
C ASP A 54 4.74 2.83 -36.34
N LEU A 55 4.86 2.44 -35.07
CA LEU A 55 4.75 3.33 -33.93
C LEU A 55 5.98 3.11 -33.03
N ASP A 56 7.12 3.59 -33.53
CA ASP A 56 8.19 4.13 -32.69
C ASP A 56 7.64 5.36 -31.94
N GLU A 57 6.81 5.15 -30.93
CA GLU A 57 6.62 6.12 -29.85
C GLU A 57 7.20 5.51 -28.58
N LEU A 58 8.53 5.55 -28.53
CA LEU A 58 9.34 5.40 -27.33
C LEU A 58 8.76 6.31 -26.24
N GLU A 59 8.51 5.74 -25.06
CA GLU A 59 8.25 6.50 -23.85
C GLU A 59 9.33 7.57 -23.65
N ASP A 60 8.86 8.79 -23.34
CA ASP A 60 9.60 10.05 -23.43
C ASP A 60 10.89 10.06 -22.56
N PRO A 61 12.09 10.19 -23.17
CA PRO A 61 13.34 10.52 -22.45
C PRO A 61 13.31 11.92 -21.80
N VAL A 62 12.26 12.70 -22.09
CA VAL A 62 12.15 14.13 -21.79
C VAL A 62 11.76 14.42 -20.34
N ALA A 63 11.05 13.51 -19.67
CA ALA A 63 10.53 13.75 -18.32
C ALA A 63 11.63 13.81 -17.24
N ASN A 64 12.59 12.88 -17.29
CA ASN A 64 13.71 12.86 -16.34
C ASN A 64 14.66 14.05 -16.58
N GLU A 65 14.90 14.43 -17.84
CA GLU A 65 15.78 15.56 -18.16
C GLU A 65 15.19 16.89 -17.68
N HIS A 66 13.87 17.06 -17.77
CA HIS A 66 13.19 18.23 -17.23
C HIS A 66 13.30 18.30 -15.70
N ALA A 67 13.01 17.20 -15.00
CA ALA A 67 13.11 17.14 -13.54
C ALA A 67 14.53 17.44 -13.04
N ILE A 68 15.56 16.90 -13.70
CA ILE A 68 16.97 17.18 -13.40
C ILE A 68 17.26 18.68 -13.59
N LYS A 69 16.86 19.27 -14.71
CA LYS A 69 17.11 20.71 -15.00
C LYS A 69 16.47 21.60 -13.94
N VAL A 70 15.20 21.37 -13.62
CA VAL A 70 14.48 22.19 -12.62
C VAL A 70 15.08 22.02 -11.23
N LEU A 71 15.49 20.81 -10.87
CA LEU A 71 16.17 20.52 -9.60
C LEU A 71 17.53 21.22 -9.51
N GLU A 72 18.33 21.21 -10.58
CA GLU A 72 19.62 21.90 -10.66
C GLU A 72 19.47 23.43 -10.62
N GLU A 73 18.51 24.00 -11.37
CA GLU A 73 18.21 25.44 -11.34
C GLU A 73 17.75 25.90 -9.96
N TRP A 74 16.88 25.12 -9.31
CA TRP A 74 16.44 25.38 -7.95
C TRP A 74 17.60 25.28 -6.96
N ALA A 75 18.44 24.25 -7.06
CA ALA A 75 19.61 24.07 -6.20
C ALA A 75 20.63 25.20 -6.36
N MET A 76 20.86 25.68 -7.59
CA MET A 76 21.75 26.83 -7.84
C MET A 76 21.20 28.11 -7.22
N THR A 77 19.91 28.41 -7.42
CA THR A 77 19.24 29.55 -6.79
C THR A 77 19.36 29.49 -5.27
N MET A 78 19.20 28.29 -4.71
CA MET A 78 19.34 28.03 -3.28
C MET A 78 20.75 28.29 -2.77
N LEU A 79 21.78 27.83 -3.48
CA LEU A 79 23.18 28.07 -3.10
C LEU A 79 23.55 29.55 -3.20
N GLU A 80 23.07 30.26 -4.22
CA GLU A 80 23.23 31.71 -4.35
C GLU A 80 22.60 32.45 -3.18
N GLU A 81 21.35 32.10 -2.78
CA GLU A 81 20.69 32.68 -1.61
C GLU A 81 21.45 32.41 -0.30
N ILE A 82 22.08 31.24 -0.16
CA ILE A 82 22.92 30.91 1.01
C ILE A 82 24.17 31.80 1.05
N VAL A 83 24.84 31.98 -0.09
CA VAL A 83 26.03 32.84 -0.20
C VAL A 83 25.67 34.30 0.06
N ASP A 84 24.61 34.81 -0.57
CA ASP A 84 24.09 36.16 -0.35
C ASP A 84 23.64 36.38 1.11
N GLY A 85 23.03 35.36 1.71
CA GLY A 85 22.54 35.38 3.08
C GLY A 85 23.67 35.37 4.11
N TYR A 86 24.82 34.78 3.78
CA TYR A 86 26.03 34.84 4.59
C TYR A 86 26.53 36.29 4.71
N ASP A 87 26.59 37.01 3.59
CA ASP A 87 27.00 38.42 3.57
C ASP A 87 25.99 39.35 4.27
N LYS A 88 24.70 39.02 4.21
CA LYS A 88 23.59 39.81 4.78
C LYS A 88 23.22 39.40 6.21
N SER A 89 23.88 38.41 6.80
CA SER A 89 23.56 37.82 8.13
C SER A 89 22.09 37.38 8.28
N ARG A 90 21.42 37.10 7.16
CA ARG A 90 20.01 36.69 7.09
C ARG A 90 19.77 35.94 5.79
N PHE A 91 19.37 34.70 5.94
CA PHE A 91 18.99 33.75 4.90
C PHE A 91 17.47 33.57 4.90
N GLU A 92 16.85 33.58 3.72
CA GLU A 92 15.42 33.33 3.56
C GLU A 92 15.22 32.19 2.57
N PHE A 93 14.62 31.11 3.03
CA PHE A 93 14.33 29.91 2.25
C PHE A 93 12.84 29.86 1.94
N ARG A 94 12.50 29.53 0.69
CA ARG A 94 11.12 29.44 0.21
C ARG A 94 10.83 28.00 -0.16
N LEU A 95 9.95 27.36 0.60
CA LEU A 95 9.50 26.00 0.33
C LEU A 95 7.98 25.99 0.20
N ALA A 96 7.45 25.49 -0.90
CA ALA A 96 6.01 25.25 -1.01
C ALA A 96 5.55 24.29 0.11
N SER A 97 4.27 24.34 0.49
CA SER A 97 3.76 23.43 1.51
C SER A 97 2.44 22.81 1.17
N CYS A 98 2.37 21.49 1.36
CA CYS A 98 1.13 20.72 1.28
C CYS A 98 0.27 20.76 2.57
N ARG A 99 0.75 21.39 3.67
CA ARG A 99 0.14 21.19 5.00
C ARG A 99 -1.21 21.90 5.26
N LYS A 100 -1.72 22.78 4.39
CA LYS A 100 -3.01 23.47 4.63
C LYS A 100 -3.84 23.67 3.36
N LYS A 101 -5.09 23.15 3.38
CA LYS A 101 -6.19 23.24 2.40
C LYS A 101 -6.64 24.68 2.08
N SER A 102 -5.77 25.54 1.59
CA SER A 102 -6.21 26.76 0.90
C SER A 102 -5.64 26.73 -0.50
N ASP A 103 -6.48 27.00 -1.48
CA ASP A 103 -6.32 26.96 -2.94
C ASP A 103 -5.24 27.91 -3.52
N THR A 104 -4.14 28.05 -2.79
CA THR A 104 -2.95 28.82 -3.15
C THR A 104 -1.76 28.05 -2.61
N SER A 105 -0.81 27.71 -3.47
CA SER A 105 0.52 27.22 -3.12
C SER A 105 1.20 28.19 -2.14
N ARG A 106 0.93 28.03 -0.84
CA ARG A 106 1.51 28.89 0.18
C ARG A 106 2.96 28.50 0.37
N VAL A 107 3.83 29.26 -0.28
CA VAL A 107 5.28 29.22 -0.08
C VAL A 107 5.57 29.58 1.39
N ARG A 108 6.03 28.60 2.16
CA ARG A 108 6.55 28.83 3.51
C ARG A 108 7.89 29.53 3.40
N LYS A 109 7.96 30.70 4.03
CA LYS A 109 9.19 31.46 4.19
C LYS A 109 9.88 31.03 5.49
N ILE A 110 11.00 30.34 5.34
CA ILE A 110 11.85 29.82 6.41
C ILE A 110 13.05 30.76 6.53
N VAL A 111 13.17 31.52 7.62
CA VAL A 111 14.24 32.53 7.79
C VAL A 111 15.29 32.04 8.77
N TRP A 112 16.57 32.25 8.48
CA TRP A 112 17.70 31.98 9.38
C TRP A 112 18.62 33.23 9.45
N PRO A 113 19.25 33.56 10.59
CA PRO A 113 19.10 32.93 11.90
C PRO A 113 17.70 33.17 12.48
N SER A 114 17.08 32.10 12.95
CA SER A 114 15.80 32.13 13.66
C SER A 114 16.04 31.58 15.07
N LYS A 115 15.29 32.08 16.05
CA LYS A 115 15.32 31.56 17.42
C LYS A 115 14.82 30.11 17.52
N ARG A 116 14.26 29.55 16.43
CA ARG A 116 13.72 28.20 16.34
C ARG A 116 14.69 27.26 15.61
N THR A 117 15.28 26.30 16.33
CA THR A 117 16.14 25.20 15.83
C THR A 117 15.52 24.33 14.71
N PRO A 118 14.19 24.06 14.67
CA PRO A 118 13.56 23.25 13.63
C PRO A 118 13.80 23.76 12.20
N THR A 119 13.98 25.07 12.03
CA THR A 119 14.17 25.75 10.74
C THR A 119 15.41 25.24 9.99
N LEU A 120 16.54 25.02 10.68
CA LEU A 120 17.78 24.56 10.06
C LEU A 120 17.71 23.07 9.67
N LYS A 121 17.08 22.24 10.52
CA LYS A 121 16.86 20.83 10.21
C LYS A 121 15.99 20.66 8.97
N THR A 122 14.96 21.49 8.78
CA THR A 122 14.13 21.47 7.57
C THR A 122 14.93 21.86 6.32
N ILE A 123 15.78 22.88 6.40
CA ILE A 123 16.64 23.28 5.27
C ILE A 123 17.61 22.15 4.91
N ALA A 124 18.35 21.64 5.89
CA ALA A 124 19.30 20.54 5.70
C ALA A 124 18.60 19.27 5.18
N GLY A 125 17.44 18.93 5.74
CA GLY A 125 16.62 17.81 5.27
C GLY A 125 16.15 17.99 3.83
N THR A 126 15.71 19.18 3.44
CA THR A 126 15.28 19.44 2.05
C THR A 126 16.45 19.31 1.09
N LEU A 127 17.61 19.87 1.43
CA LEU A 127 18.82 19.74 0.61
C LEU A 127 19.27 18.28 0.50
N LYS A 128 19.16 17.51 1.57
CA LYS A 128 19.50 16.08 1.55
C LYS A 128 18.55 15.27 0.66
N VAL A 129 17.25 15.56 0.71
CA VAL A 129 16.26 14.95 -0.19
C VAL A 129 16.53 15.34 -1.64
N ALA A 130 16.86 16.61 -1.91
CA ALA A 130 17.20 17.09 -3.25
C ALA A 130 18.48 16.44 -3.80
N GLU A 131 19.53 16.28 -2.98
CA GLU A 131 20.75 15.56 -3.35
C GLU A 131 20.44 14.11 -3.76
N LEU A 132 19.64 13.39 -2.95
CA LEU A 132 19.29 12.00 -3.24
C LEU A 132 18.37 11.86 -4.46
N ALA A 133 17.42 12.79 -4.65
CA ALA A 133 16.60 12.84 -5.86
C ALA A 133 17.47 13.07 -7.11
N HIS A 134 18.43 13.99 -7.03
CA HIS A 134 19.36 14.27 -8.12
C HIS A 134 20.21 13.06 -8.49
N LEU A 135 20.75 12.36 -7.48
CA LEU A 135 21.52 11.14 -7.68
C LEU A 135 20.68 10.04 -8.33
N ALA A 136 19.47 9.80 -7.80
CA ALA A 136 18.54 8.81 -8.32
C ALA A 136 18.18 9.06 -9.80
N LEU A 137 17.98 10.34 -10.17
CA LEU A 137 17.69 10.73 -11.54
C LEU A 137 18.90 10.63 -12.47
N LYS A 138 20.11 10.99 -12.01
CA LYS A 138 21.33 10.91 -12.83
C LYS A 138 21.84 9.50 -13.06
N GLU A 139 21.72 8.65 -12.05
CA GLU A 139 22.14 7.24 -12.15
C GLU A 139 21.06 6.35 -12.77
N GLU A 140 19.85 6.88 -12.96
CA GLU A 140 18.66 6.13 -13.39
C GLU A 140 18.30 4.99 -12.43
N ILE A 141 18.71 5.12 -11.15
CA ILE A 141 18.44 4.15 -10.08
C ILE A 141 17.44 4.78 -9.10
N PRO A 142 16.16 4.34 -9.10
CA PRO A 142 15.18 4.89 -8.19
C PRO A 142 15.52 4.53 -6.74
N THR A 143 15.30 5.49 -5.84
CA THR A 143 15.52 5.35 -4.40
C THR A 143 14.19 5.26 -3.67
N THR A 144 14.08 4.49 -2.58
CA THR A 144 12.85 4.50 -1.78
C THR A 144 12.88 5.56 -0.68
N LYS A 145 11.72 6.00 -0.23
CA LYS A 145 11.62 6.92 0.93
C LYS A 145 12.25 6.36 2.21
N ARG A 146 12.25 5.04 2.38
CA ARG A 146 12.92 4.38 3.50
C ARG A 146 14.43 4.49 3.38
N ASP A 147 14.98 4.31 2.18
CA ASP A 147 16.42 4.48 1.94
C ASP A 147 16.87 5.92 2.19
N VAL A 148 16.04 6.90 1.79
CA VAL A 148 16.25 8.32 2.15
C VAL A 148 16.29 8.51 3.67
N PHE A 149 15.34 7.90 4.40
CA PHE A 149 15.30 7.98 5.85
C PHE A 149 16.53 7.34 6.51
N TYR A 150 16.97 6.16 6.04
CA TYR A 150 18.16 5.48 6.56
C TYR A 150 19.46 6.19 6.18
N GLY A 151 19.46 6.97 5.10
CA GLY A 151 20.59 7.82 4.70
C GLY A 151 21.00 8.84 5.78
N ASP A 152 20.06 9.34 6.58
CA ASP A 152 20.36 10.16 7.76
C ASP A 152 19.23 10.15 8.81
N VAL A 153 19.14 9.06 9.58
CA VAL A 153 18.13 8.89 10.63
C VAL A 153 18.16 10.01 11.67
N LYS A 154 19.34 10.59 11.95
CA LYS A 154 19.51 11.67 12.96
C LYS A 154 18.95 13.00 12.46
N LEU A 155 19.08 13.27 11.17
CA LEU A 155 18.54 14.47 10.53
C LEU A 155 17.01 14.43 10.45
N PHE A 156 16.45 13.31 10.00
CA PHE A 156 15.02 13.18 9.76
C PHE A 156 14.21 12.83 11.01
N GLY A 157 14.73 11.96 11.87
CA GLY A 157 14.08 11.49 13.10
C GLY A 157 12.87 10.57 12.86
N LYS A 158 11.87 11.00 12.07
CA LYS A 158 10.67 10.22 11.73
C LYS A 158 10.49 10.13 10.21
N GLN A 159 10.06 8.97 9.69
CA GLN A 159 9.81 8.79 8.24
C GLN A 159 8.79 9.79 7.67
N ALA A 160 7.77 10.17 8.44
CA ALA A 160 6.80 11.18 8.05
C ALA A 160 7.42 12.56 7.72
N VAL A 161 8.63 12.85 8.24
CA VAL A 161 9.38 14.06 7.89
C VAL A 161 9.92 13.95 6.46
N VAL A 162 10.47 12.78 6.08
CA VAL A 162 10.93 12.52 4.71
C VAL A 162 9.77 12.63 3.73
N ASP A 163 8.62 12.00 4.03
CA ASP A 163 7.41 12.13 3.21
C ASP A 163 7.03 13.59 2.96
N THR A 164 6.98 14.37 4.05
CA THR A 164 6.64 15.80 3.96
C THR A 164 7.64 16.55 3.10
N LEU A 165 8.95 16.30 3.28
CA LEU A 165 10.00 17.00 2.54
C LEU A 165 10.02 16.65 1.05
N VAL A 166 9.80 15.39 0.69
CA VAL A 166 9.67 14.94 -0.71
C VAL A 166 8.47 15.62 -1.36
N ASP A 167 7.32 15.66 -0.67
CA ASP A 167 6.10 16.31 -1.15
C ASP A 167 6.29 17.82 -1.35
N ASP A 168 6.91 18.47 -0.36
CA ASP A 168 7.17 19.90 -0.40
C ASP A 168 8.18 20.25 -1.52
N LEU A 169 9.18 19.39 -1.76
CA LEU A 169 10.15 19.55 -2.85
C LEU A 169 9.47 19.39 -4.21
N ALA A 170 8.67 18.34 -4.43
CA ALA A 170 7.95 18.12 -5.68
C ALA A 170 7.08 19.33 -6.05
N VAL A 171 6.31 19.85 -5.09
CA VAL A 171 5.47 21.04 -5.31
C VAL A 171 6.31 22.31 -5.52
N THR A 172 7.45 22.44 -4.85
CA THR A 172 8.36 23.59 -5.05
C THR A 172 8.94 23.61 -6.45
N LEU A 173 9.24 22.44 -7.01
CA LEU A 173 9.78 22.29 -8.37
C LEU A 173 8.69 22.25 -9.44
N GLY A 174 7.41 22.07 -9.05
CA GLY A 174 6.32 21.95 -10.01
C GLY A 174 6.31 20.62 -10.78
N VAL A 175 6.99 19.60 -10.25
CA VAL A 175 7.06 18.24 -10.82
C VAL A 175 6.18 17.27 -10.02
N LYS A 176 5.84 16.11 -10.60
CA LYS A 176 5.16 15.05 -9.84
C LYS A 176 6.15 14.35 -8.92
N ARG A 177 5.64 13.62 -7.92
CA ARG A 177 6.48 12.86 -6.98
C ARG A 177 7.30 11.78 -7.68
N GLY A 178 6.68 11.10 -8.65
CA GLY A 178 7.33 10.08 -9.48
C GLY A 178 8.55 10.60 -10.24
N ASP A 179 8.48 11.86 -10.67
CA ASP A 179 9.53 12.53 -11.46
C ASP A 179 10.80 12.85 -10.64
N LEU A 180 10.79 12.70 -9.31
CA LEU A 180 11.95 12.93 -8.44
C LEU A 180 12.87 11.70 -8.29
N GLY A 181 12.54 10.57 -8.90
CA GLY A 181 13.28 9.32 -8.74
C GLY A 181 13.18 8.72 -7.32
N ILE A 182 12.37 9.31 -6.43
CA ILE A 182 12.09 8.80 -5.08
C ILE A 182 10.74 8.09 -5.11
N LYS A 183 10.76 6.75 -5.18
CA LYS A 183 9.55 5.92 -5.27
C LYS A 183 9.09 5.43 -3.89
N ALA A 184 7.80 5.14 -3.77
CA ALA A 184 7.30 4.38 -2.62
C ALA A 184 7.76 2.92 -2.77
N ALA A 185 8.12 2.27 -1.66
CA ALA A 185 8.40 0.84 -1.69
C ALA A 185 7.12 0.08 -2.04
N LEU A 186 7.24 -0.85 -3.01
CA LEU A 186 6.16 -1.77 -3.35
C LEU A 186 5.95 -2.73 -2.18
N LYS A 187 4.70 -2.88 -1.77
CA LYS A 187 4.30 -3.81 -0.72
C LYS A 187 2.98 -4.52 -1.02
N GLY A 188 2.22 -4.02 -1.99
CA GLY A 188 0.99 -4.64 -2.45
C GLY A 188 1.19 -6.07 -2.94
N LEU A 189 0.31 -6.97 -2.53
CA LEU A 189 0.29 -8.36 -2.99
C LEU A 189 -1.05 -8.69 -3.60
N PHE A 190 -1.07 -9.65 -4.51
CA PHE A 190 -2.29 -10.28 -5.00
C PHE A 190 -2.13 -11.79 -5.13
N CYS A 191 -3.24 -12.52 -5.14
CA CYS A 191 -3.31 -13.93 -5.52
C CYS A 191 -4.58 -14.20 -6.33
N GLY A 192 -4.57 -15.27 -7.12
CA GLY A 192 -5.62 -15.66 -8.07
C GLY A 192 -5.06 -15.81 -9.48
N SER A 193 -5.17 -17.02 -10.02
CA SER A 193 -4.67 -17.38 -11.36
C SER A 193 -5.43 -16.75 -12.51
N ALA A 194 -6.61 -16.18 -12.23
CA ALA A 194 -7.44 -15.45 -13.16
C ALA A 194 -6.86 -14.09 -13.59
N LEU A 195 -5.76 -13.62 -12.98
CA LEU A 195 -5.10 -12.36 -13.32
C LEU A 195 -3.75 -12.60 -13.99
N THR A 196 -3.54 -11.96 -15.14
CA THR A 196 -2.23 -11.87 -15.80
C THR A 196 -1.91 -10.41 -16.12
N LEU A 197 -0.76 -9.95 -15.67
CA LEU A 197 -0.25 -8.60 -15.91
C LEU A 197 0.87 -8.65 -16.94
N THR A 198 0.85 -7.75 -17.92
CA THR A 198 1.96 -7.59 -18.88
C THR A 198 2.64 -6.25 -18.64
N THR A 199 3.96 -6.28 -18.42
CA THR A 199 4.73 -5.07 -18.15
C THR A 199 5.21 -4.38 -19.44
N ALA A 200 5.61 -3.11 -19.34
CA ALA A 200 6.23 -2.34 -20.42
C ALA A 200 7.50 -2.99 -20.99
N LYS A 201 8.17 -3.80 -20.19
CA LYS A 201 9.37 -4.56 -20.59
C LYS A 201 9.02 -5.88 -21.31
N GLY A 202 7.74 -6.17 -21.50
CA GLY A 202 7.24 -7.42 -22.09
C GLY A 202 7.26 -8.61 -21.12
N GLU A 203 7.48 -8.38 -19.82
CA GLU A 203 7.40 -9.43 -18.81
C GLU A 203 5.94 -9.76 -18.51
N VAL A 204 5.62 -11.05 -18.45
CA VAL A 204 4.27 -11.54 -18.14
C VAL A 204 4.28 -12.08 -16.71
N ILE A 205 3.57 -11.39 -15.82
CA ILE A 205 3.40 -11.77 -14.43
C ILE A 205 2.02 -12.43 -14.30
N LYS A 206 2.01 -13.75 -14.13
CA LYS A 206 0.77 -14.52 -13.92
C LYS A 206 0.54 -14.73 -12.43
N GLY A 207 -0.68 -14.44 -11.97
CA GLY A 207 -1.11 -14.75 -10.61
C GLY A 207 -1.17 -16.25 -10.35
N LEU A 208 -1.03 -16.61 -9.07
CA LEU A 208 -1.10 -17.99 -8.59
C LEU A 208 -2.20 -18.10 -7.54
N ASP A 209 -2.87 -19.26 -7.50
CA ASP A 209 -4.00 -19.46 -6.58
C ASP A 209 -3.56 -19.72 -5.13
N PHE A 210 -2.35 -20.25 -4.94
CA PHE A 210 -1.81 -20.69 -3.64
C PHE A 210 -0.55 -19.94 -3.21
N GLU A 211 -0.10 -18.95 -3.98
CA GLU A 211 1.12 -18.18 -3.72
C GLU A 211 0.85 -16.69 -3.94
N GLU A 212 1.45 -15.84 -3.10
CA GLU A 212 1.38 -14.40 -3.30
C GLU A 212 2.23 -13.92 -4.47
N THR A 213 1.73 -12.92 -5.19
CA THR A 213 2.46 -12.24 -6.25
C THR A 213 2.56 -10.76 -5.91
N LEU A 214 3.77 -10.19 -6.02
CA LEU A 214 3.99 -8.76 -5.79
C LEU A 214 3.33 -7.95 -6.90
N ILE A 215 2.60 -6.89 -6.53
CA ILE A 215 2.04 -5.95 -7.50
C ILE A 215 3.20 -5.10 -8.06
N PRO A 216 3.47 -5.14 -9.38
CA PRO A 216 4.51 -4.33 -9.99
C PRO A 216 4.13 -2.84 -9.95
N ILE A 217 5.09 -1.96 -10.26
CA ILE A 217 4.82 -0.52 -10.35
C ILE A 217 3.72 -0.30 -11.40
N GLY A 218 2.66 0.45 -11.07
CA GLY A 218 1.52 0.58 -11.98
C GLY A 218 1.85 1.27 -13.31
N GLU A 219 2.86 2.16 -13.32
CA GLU A 219 3.41 2.75 -14.56
C GLU A 219 4.03 1.69 -15.48
N ASP A 220 4.52 0.59 -14.93
CA ASP A 220 5.10 -0.49 -15.70
C ASP A 220 4.03 -1.44 -16.25
N ILE A 221 2.74 -1.33 -15.86
CA ILE A 221 1.67 -2.24 -16.31
C ILE A 221 1.06 -1.70 -17.60
N LEU A 222 1.32 -2.36 -18.73
CA LEU A 222 0.72 -2.00 -20.02
C LEU A 222 -0.66 -2.63 -20.23
N ASN A 223 -0.83 -3.88 -19.81
CA ASN A 223 -2.05 -4.61 -20.06
C ASN A 223 -2.44 -5.49 -18.87
N ILE A 224 -3.75 -5.55 -18.63
CA ILE A 224 -4.36 -6.39 -17.61
C ILE A 224 -5.29 -7.38 -18.31
N ASN A 225 -4.92 -8.65 -18.24
CA ASN A 225 -5.71 -9.74 -18.79
C ASN A 225 -6.38 -10.47 -17.63
N VAL A 226 -7.70 -10.61 -17.72
CA VAL A 226 -8.50 -11.41 -16.77
C VAL A 226 -9.17 -12.56 -17.49
N ASP A 227 -9.27 -13.71 -16.81
CA ASP A 227 -9.99 -14.87 -17.32
C ASP A 227 -11.51 -14.57 -17.40
N GLU A 228 -12.20 -15.21 -18.35
CA GLU A 228 -13.63 -15.01 -18.57
C GLU A 228 -14.51 -15.46 -17.38
N ASP A 229 -13.99 -16.40 -16.59
CA ASP A 229 -14.65 -16.99 -15.41
C ASP A 229 -14.38 -16.23 -14.10
N LEU A 230 -13.74 -15.05 -14.16
CA LEU A 230 -13.58 -14.18 -13.01
C LEU A 230 -14.95 -13.72 -12.49
N GLY A 231 -15.26 -14.08 -11.24
CA GLY A 231 -16.51 -13.78 -10.57
C GLY A 231 -16.45 -12.54 -9.67
N TRP A 232 -15.32 -12.28 -9.00
CA TRP A 232 -15.20 -11.23 -7.98
C TRP A 232 -13.76 -10.81 -7.72
N VAL A 233 -13.57 -9.62 -7.15
CA VAL A 233 -12.29 -9.15 -6.61
C VAL A 233 -12.47 -8.83 -5.13
N LEU A 234 -11.57 -9.31 -4.27
CA LEU A 234 -11.57 -9.07 -2.83
C LEU A 234 -10.32 -8.31 -2.40
N ILE A 235 -10.50 -7.13 -1.82
CA ILE A 235 -9.43 -6.36 -1.20
C ILE A 235 -9.43 -6.63 0.29
N VAL A 236 -8.31 -7.07 0.84
CA VAL A 236 -8.13 -7.38 2.26
C VAL A 236 -7.12 -6.43 2.88
N GLU A 237 -7.49 -5.77 3.97
CA GLU A 237 -6.61 -4.87 4.70
C GLU A 237 -5.38 -5.59 5.28
N LYS A 238 -5.62 -6.62 6.10
CA LYS A 238 -4.60 -7.26 6.93
C LYS A 238 -3.87 -8.37 6.17
N GLU A 239 -2.54 -8.31 6.18
CA GLU A 239 -1.69 -9.30 5.48
C GLU A 239 -1.90 -10.72 5.99
N ALA A 240 -2.07 -10.92 7.30
CA ALA A 240 -2.28 -12.24 7.88
C ALA A 240 -3.54 -12.93 7.34
N ILE A 241 -4.61 -12.16 7.12
CA ILE A 241 -5.86 -12.66 6.52
C ILE A 241 -5.65 -13.00 5.06
N PHE A 242 -4.98 -12.13 4.31
CA PHE A 242 -4.60 -12.40 2.92
C PHE A 242 -3.79 -13.70 2.80
N GLN A 243 -2.76 -13.87 3.63
CA GLN A 243 -1.91 -15.06 3.64
C GLN A 243 -2.69 -16.34 3.97
N THR A 244 -3.62 -16.25 4.93
CA THR A 244 -4.50 -17.38 5.27
C THR A 244 -5.39 -17.77 4.08
N LEU A 245 -6.03 -16.80 3.42
CA LEU A 245 -6.88 -17.06 2.25
C LEU A 245 -6.07 -17.57 1.05
N CYS A 246 -4.87 -17.03 0.84
CA CYS A 246 -3.94 -17.44 -0.22
C CYS A 246 -3.49 -18.89 -0.02
N THR A 247 -3.02 -19.25 1.18
CA THR A 247 -2.58 -20.63 1.49
C THR A 247 -3.70 -21.65 1.29
N LEU A 248 -4.95 -21.27 1.57
CA LEU A 248 -6.12 -22.13 1.40
C LEU A 248 -6.65 -22.17 -0.04
N GLY A 249 -6.06 -21.42 -0.98
CA GLY A 249 -6.53 -21.36 -2.36
C GLY A 249 -7.90 -20.73 -2.53
N PHE A 250 -8.34 -19.88 -1.58
CA PHE A 250 -9.70 -19.34 -1.53
C PHE A 250 -10.16 -18.72 -2.86
N ALA A 251 -9.24 -18.14 -3.63
CA ALA A 251 -9.48 -17.55 -4.93
C ALA A 251 -9.99 -18.55 -6.01
N SER A 252 -9.82 -19.87 -5.84
CA SER A 252 -10.16 -20.86 -6.87
C SER A 252 -10.96 -22.07 -6.37
N VAL A 253 -10.96 -22.34 -5.06
CA VAL A 253 -11.56 -23.56 -4.50
C VAL A 253 -13.10 -23.54 -4.46
N HIS A 254 -13.74 -22.37 -4.48
CA HIS A 254 -15.19 -22.25 -4.30
C HIS A 254 -15.93 -22.20 -5.64
N THR A 255 -16.64 -23.28 -5.97
CA THR A 255 -17.41 -23.40 -7.23
C THR A 255 -18.61 -22.46 -7.30
N LEU A 256 -19.26 -22.18 -6.17
CA LEU A 256 -20.48 -21.35 -6.11
C LEU A 256 -20.21 -19.89 -6.47
N ILE A 257 -19.19 -19.28 -5.86
CA ILE A 257 -18.81 -17.89 -6.10
C ILE A 257 -17.88 -17.73 -7.32
N GLY A 258 -17.36 -18.84 -7.85
CA GLY A 258 -16.43 -18.85 -8.97
C GLY A 258 -15.02 -18.38 -8.58
N LYS A 259 -14.15 -18.26 -9.59
CA LYS A 259 -12.79 -17.78 -9.38
C LYS A 259 -12.78 -16.31 -9.02
N GLY A 260 -11.84 -15.92 -8.15
CA GLY A 260 -11.65 -14.54 -7.72
C GLY A 260 -10.20 -14.10 -7.78
N ILE A 261 -9.99 -12.83 -7.48
CA ILE A 261 -8.67 -12.24 -7.23
C ILE A 261 -8.70 -11.64 -5.84
N ILE A 262 -7.70 -11.95 -5.02
CA ILE A 262 -7.53 -11.33 -3.70
C ILE A 262 -6.36 -10.37 -3.76
N VAL A 263 -6.52 -9.16 -3.22
CA VAL A 263 -5.51 -8.10 -3.20
C VAL A 263 -5.31 -7.62 -1.77
N THR A 264 -4.08 -7.33 -1.36
CA THR A 264 -3.80 -6.64 -0.09
C THR A 264 -2.79 -5.51 -0.25
N GLY A 265 -3.04 -4.41 0.44
CA GLY A 265 -2.11 -3.29 0.59
C GLY A 265 -1.24 -3.37 1.84
N LYS A 266 -1.39 -4.41 2.68
CA LYS A 266 -0.79 -4.53 4.01
C LYS A 266 -1.09 -3.28 4.87
N GLY A 267 -2.37 -3.07 5.16
CA GLY A 267 -2.92 -1.83 5.71
C GLY A 267 -3.17 -0.78 4.63
N TYR A 268 -2.71 0.47 4.85
CA TYR A 268 -2.85 1.56 3.87
C TYR A 268 -2.17 1.20 2.54
N PRO A 269 -2.89 1.23 1.40
CA PRO A 269 -2.32 0.78 0.13
C PRO A 269 -1.24 1.73 -0.40
N ASP A 270 -0.24 1.16 -1.06
CA ASP A 270 0.73 1.92 -1.84
C ASP A 270 0.12 2.39 -3.17
N LEU A 271 0.87 3.20 -3.93
CA LEU A 271 0.40 3.75 -5.20
C LEU A 271 0.10 2.66 -6.23
N ALA A 272 0.95 1.63 -6.31
CA ALA A 272 0.80 0.53 -7.27
C ALA A 272 -0.48 -0.28 -7.01
N THR A 273 -0.77 -0.60 -5.75
CA THR A 273 -2.00 -1.29 -5.35
C THR A 273 -3.22 -0.44 -5.67
N ARG A 274 -3.16 0.87 -5.39
CA ARG A 274 -4.25 1.79 -5.74
C ARG A 274 -4.47 1.85 -7.25
N GLN A 275 -3.39 1.92 -8.04
CA GLN A 275 -3.47 1.95 -9.50
C GLN A 275 -4.13 0.67 -10.02
N LEU A 276 -3.68 -0.50 -9.57
CA LEU A 276 -4.28 -1.77 -9.95
C LEU A 276 -5.78 -1.83 -9.65
N VAL A 277 -6.19 -1.46 -8.43
CA VAL A 277 -7.60 -1.46 -8.03
C VAL A 277 -8.43 -0.42 -8.79
N SER A 278 -7.84 0.73 -9.12
CA SER A 278 -8.49 1.74 -9.96
C SER A 278 -8.70 1.23 -11.39
N VAL A 279 -7.71 0.51 -11.96
CA VAL A 279 -7.88 -0.16 -13.25
C VAL A 279 -8.97 -1.23 -13.17
N PHE A 280 -9.03 -2.02 -12.10
CA PHE A 280 -10.14 -2.96 -11.91
C PHE A 280 -11.50 -2.26 -11.92
N SER A 281 -11.62 -1.12 -11.24
CA SER A 281 -12.84 -0.33 -11.23
C SER A 281 -13.22 0.18 -12.63
N ASN A 282 -12.26 0.56 -13.45
CA ASN A 282 -12.55 1.17 -14.75
C ASN A 282 -12.74 0.13 -15.88
N GLU A 283 -11.95 -0.94 -15.88
CA GLU A 283 -11.82 -1.86 -17.01
C GLU A 283 -12.58 -3.18 -16.81
N LEU A 284 -12.80 -3.64 -15.56
CA LEU A 284 -13.54 -4.88 -15.36
C LEU A 284 -15.02 -4.70 -15.72
N PRO A 285 -15.68 -5.73 -16.28
CA PRO A 285 -17.11 -5.73 -16.48
C PRO A 285 -17.90 -5.37 -15.21
N GLU A 286 -18.99 -4.60 -15.33
CA GLU A 286 -19.81 -4.17 -14.19
C GLU A 286 -20.34 -5.32 -13.32
N ARG A 287 -20.53 -6.51 -13.92
CA ARG A 287 -20.97 -7.72 -13.22
C ARG A 287 -19.99 -8.24 -12.17
N ILE A 288 -18.71 -7.86 -12.27
CA ILE A 288 -17.66 -8.32 -11.36
C ILE A 288 -17.56 -7.28 -10.23
N PRO A 289 -17.99 -7.61 -9.01
CA PRO A 289 -17.91 -6.66 -7.90
C PRO A 289 -16.48 -6.57 -7.36
N ILE A 290 -16.14 -5.39 -6.86
CA ILE A 290 -14.87 -5.12 -6.19
C ILE A 290 -15.16 -4.91 -4.72
N LEU A 291 -14.95 -5.97 -3.95
CA LEU A 291 -15.32 -6.05 -2.54
C LEU A 291 -14.12 -5.68 -1.68
N CYS A 292 -14.36 -5.01 -0.56
CA CYS A 292 -13.31 -4.61 0.38
C CYS A 292 -13.68 -5.02 1.80
N LEU A 293 -12.72 -5.68 2.43
CA LEU A 293 -12.76 -6.22 3.77
C LEU A 293 -11.70 -5.52 4.64
N VAL A 294 -12.17 -4.75 5.60
CA VAL A 294 -11.37 -3.92 6.52
C VAL A 294 -11.78 -4.18 7.96
N ASP A 295 -10.94 -3.79 8.91
CA ASP A 295 -11.26 -3.91 10.33
C ASP A 295 -12.45 -2.99 10.71
N ALA A 296 -13.20 -3.39 11.75
CA ALA A 296 -14.35 -2.64 12.28
C ALA A 296 -13.87 -1.50 13.19
N ASP A 297 -13.11 -0.57 12.62
CA ASP A 297 -12.58 0.61 13.30
C ASP A 297 -12.45 1.84 12.38
N SER A 298 -12.06 2.98 12.96
CA SER A 298 -11.90 4.23 12.21
C SER A 298 -10.73 4.23 11.21
N HIS A 299 -9.75 3.36 11.39
CA HIS A 299 -8.60 3.24 10.50
C HIS A 299 -8.92 2.37 9.28
N GLY A 300 -9.62 1.26 9.47
CA GLY A 300 -10.15 0.41 8.40
C GLY A 300 -11.09 1.19 7.48
N MET A 301 -12.01 1.99 8.05
CA MET A 301 -12.86 2.90 7.26
C MET A 301 -12.04 3.93 6.46
N ASP A 302 -10.94 4.45 7.01
CA ASP A 302 -10.10 5.40 6.29
C ASP A 302 -9.34 4.73 5.15
N ILE A 303 -8.86 3.50 5.33
CA ILE A 303 -8.22 2.69 4.30
C ILE A 303 -9.20 2.44 3.14
N LEU A 304 -10.41 2.02 3.46
CA LEU A 304 -11.50 1.87 2.50
C LEU A 304 -11.78 3.18 1.75
N SER A 305 -11.77 4.32 2.45
CA SER A 305 -11.94 5.64 1.83
C SER A 305 -10.82 6.00 0.85
N VAL A 306 -9.58 5.55 1.12
CA VAL A 306 -8.42 5.77 0.22
C VAL A 306 -8.56 4.98 -1.08
N TYR A 307 -9.10 3.76 -1.04
CA TYR A 307 -9.43 3.02 -2.26
C TYR A 307 -10.58 3.68 -3.03
N LYS A 308 -11.69 3.96 -2.35
CA LYS A 308 -12.92 4.43 -3.02
C LYS A 308 -12.83 5.86 -3.55
N PHE A 309 -12.32 6.79 -2.75
CA PHE A 309 -12.29 8.23 -3.06
C PHE A 309 -10.90 8.75 -3.40
N GLY A 310 -9.87 7.91 -3.32
CA GLY A 310 -8.48 8.33 -3.46
C GLY A 310 -7.91 8.97 -2.19
N SER A 311 -6.59 9.16 -2.17
CA SER A 311 -5.89 9.77 -1.04
C SER A 311 -6.04 11.30 -1.05
N LYS A 312 -6.54 11.86 0.05
CA LYS A 312 -6.62 13.32 0.29
C LYS A 312 -5.26 14.02 0.24
N THR A 313 -4.17 13.28 0.44
CA THR A 313 -2.79 13.80 0.41
C THR A 313 -2.19 13.77 -1.01
N MET A 314 -2.74 12.95 -1.91
CA MET A 314 -2.24 12.73 -3.28
C MET A 314 -3.30 13.11 -4.31
N VAL A 315 -3.89 14.30 -4.20
CA VAL A 315 -4.97 14.79 -5.08
C VAL A 315 -4.57 14.87 -6.56
N HIS A 316 -3.28 14.99 -6.85
CA HIS A 316 -2.72 15.04 -8.20
C HIS A 316 -2.61 13.66 -8.87
N GLU A 317 -2.70 12.59 -8.09
CA GLU A 317 -2.73 11.19 -8.55
C GLU A 317 -4.18 10.72 -8.38
N GLN A 318 -5.04 11.02 -9.37
CA GLN A 318 -6.47 10.71 -9.41
C GLN A 318 -6.74 9.20 -9.52
N VAL A 319 -6.26 8.44 -8.55
CA VAL A 319 -6.37 6.99 -8.47
C VAL A 319 -7.44 6.69 -7.42
N ALA A 320 -8.69 6.64 -7.89
CA ALA A 320 -9.89 6.31 -7.13
C ALA A 320 -10.59 5.11 -7.79
N ALA A 321 -11.24 4.28 -6.98
CA ALA A 321 -11.95 3.09 -7.42
C ALA A 321 -13.39 3.16 -6.89
N GLU A 322 -14.26 3.88 -7.61
CA GLU A 322 -15.62 4.21 -7.14
C GLU A 322 -16.49 2.98 -6.91
N ARG A 323 -16.24 1.90 -7.66
CA ARG A 323 -16.95 0.61 -7.57
C ARG A 323 -16.54 -0.25 -6.36
N VAL A 324 -15.58 0.20 -5.55
CA VAL A 324 -15.22 -0.53 -4.33
C VAL A 324 -16.40 -0.51 -3.35
N GLU A 325 -16.82 -1.69 -2.93
CA GLU A 325 -17.93 -1.92 -2.01
C GLU A 325 -17.43 -2.51 -0.69
N TRP A 326 -18.00 -2.02 0.40
CA TRP A 326 -17.60 -2.48 1.73
C TRP A 326 -18.51 -3.61 2.21
N ILE A 327 -17.92 -4.80 2.35
CA ILE A 327 -18.65 -6.01 2.75
C ILE A 327 -18.53 -6.33 4.23
N GLY A 328 -17.47 -5.85 4.89
CA GLY A 328 -17.20 -6.11 6.29
C GLY A 328 -15.80 -5.67 6.71
N VAL A 329 -15.42 -5.84 7.97
CA VAL A 329 -16.21 -6.38 9.07
C VAL A 329 -17.18 -5.32 9.61
N LYS A 330 -18.48 -5.64 9.67
CA LYS A 330 -19.50 -4.75 10.26
C LYS A 330 -19.83 -5.19 11.67
N ARG A 331 -20.22 -4.27 12.55
CA ARG A 331 -20.70 -4.56 13.91
C ARG A 331 -21.88 -5.51 13.90
N GLY A 332 -22.80 -5.32 12.96
CA GLY A 332 -23.93 -6.25 12.75
C GLY A 332 -23.49 -7.67 12.40
N ASP A 333 -22.33 -7.86 11.77
CA ASP A 333 -21.78 -9.20 11.50
C ASP A 333 -21.28 -9.85 12.78
N LEU A 334 -20.54 -9.09 13.59
CA LEU A 334 -20.02 -9.57 14.88
C LEU A 334 -21.16 -9.97 15.81
N GLU A 335 -22.24 -9.19 15.83
CA GLU A 335 -23.46 -9.50 16.59
C GLU A 335 -24.16 -10.77 16.07
N ARG A 336 -24.23 -10.99 14.75
CA ARG A 336 -24.78 -12.22 14.16
C ARG A 336 -23.94 -13.46 14.46
N ILE A 337 -22.62 -13.32 14.48
CA ILE A 337 -21.67 -14.39 14.86
C ILE A 337 -21.77 -14.69 16.37
N GLY A 338 -22.29 -13.75 17.17
CA GLY A 338 -22.47 -13.91 18.62
C GLY A 338 -21.26 -13.42 19.42
N ILE A 339 -20.39 -12.60 18.83
CA ILE A 339 -19.21 -12.06 19.49
C ILE A 339 -19.63 -10.98 20.49
N PRO A 340 -19.41 -11.18 21.81
CA PRO A 340 -19.83 -10.22 22.81
C PRO A 340 -18.94 -8.97 22.79
N ASN A 341 -19.52 -7.82 23.16
CA ASN A 341 -18.77 -6.56 23.27
C ASN A 341 -17.54 -6.65 24.23
N SER A 342 -17.52 -7.61 25.16
CA SER A 342 -16.39 -7.83 26.07
C SER A 342 -15.16 -8.46 25.42
N GLU A 343 -15.32 -9.09 24.25
CA GLU A 343 -14.21 -9.61 23.45
C GLU A 343 -13.68 -8.57 22.45
N MET A 344 -14.42 -7.47 22.26
CA MET A 344 -14.00 -6.34 21.44
C MET A 344 -13.01 -5.46 22.18
N LEU A 345 -12.24 -4.67 21.44
CA LEU A 345 -11.25 -3.75 21.98
C LEU A 345 -11.89 -2.40 22.31
N ASP A 346 -11.42 -1.75 23.37
CA ASP A 346 -11.81 -0.38 23.67
C ASP A 346 -11.23 0.60 22.63
N ILE A 347 -12.01 1.61 22.25
CA ILE A 347 -11.52 2.67 21.36
C ILE A 347 -10.53 3.59 22.07
N THR A 348 -9.51 4.04 21.34
CA THR A 348 -8.54 5.01 21.84
C THR A 348 -8.96 6.45 21.55
N ALA A 349 -8.31 7.42 22.20
CA ALA A 349 -8.49 8.84 21.88
C ALA A 349 -8.06 9.20 20.43
N ALA A 350 -7.18 8.40 19.82
CA ALA A 350 -6.82 8.55 18.41
C ALA A 350 -7.96 8.11 17.50
N ASP A 351 -8.56 6.94 17.78
CA ASP A 351 -9.71 6.41 17.05
C ASP A 351 -10.89 7.39 17.08
N VAL A 352 -11.21 7.93 18.25
CA VAL A 352 -12.29 8.92 18.43
C VAL A 352 -12.05 10.16 17.55
N ARG A 353 -10.84 10.71 17.56
CA ARG A 353 -10.50 11.90 16.75
C ARG A 353 -10.60 11.60 15.26
N LYS A 354 -10.18 10.41 14.84
CA LYS A 354 -10.22 9.98 13.44
C LYS A 354 -11.67 9.81 12.98
N ALA A 355 -12.49 9.06 13.72
CA ALA A 355 -13.91 8.87 13.45
C ALA A 355 -14.67 10.19 13.35
N GLN A 356 -14.50 11.07 14.33
CA GLN A 356 -15.10 12.42 14.30
C GLN A 356 -14.62 13.24 13.10
N SER A 357 -13.38 13.05 12.64
CA SER A 357 -12.87 13.71 11.44
C SER A 357 -13.48 13.17 10.16
N MET A 358 -13.79 11.88 10.10
CA MET A 358 -14.45 11.26 8.95
C MET A 358 -15.92 11.66 8.86
N LEU A 359 -16.63 11.67 9.99
CA LEU A 359 -18.04 12.08 10.09
C LEU A 359 -18.31 13.53 9.66
N ARG A 360 -17.28 14.39 9.65
CA ARG A 360 -17.39 15.76 9.11
C ARG A 360 -17.36 15.83 7.57
N SER A 361 -17.11 14.71 6.89
CA SER A 361 -17.01 14.66 5.43
C SER A 361 -18.39 14.48 4.80
N GLU A 362 -18.81 15.41 3.95
CA GLU A 362 -20.12 15.35 3.26
C GLU A 362 -20.22 14.18 2.25
N THR A 363 -19.09 13.64 1.82
CA THR A 363 -18.99 12.54 0.85
C THR A 363 -19.03 11.15 1.49
N LEU A 364 -19.13 11.05 2.82
CA LEU A 364 -19.12 9.77 3.52
C LEU A 364 -20.46 9.04 3.29
N PRO A 365 -20.46 7.77 2.83
CA PRO A 365 -21.68 7.00 2.70
C PRO A 365 -22.44 6.87 4.03
N THR A 366 -23.77 6.90 3.98
CA THR A 366 -24.63 6.84 5.17
C THR A 366 -24.34 5.60 6.03
N GLU A 367 -24.17 4.44 5.41
CA GLU A 367 -23.84 3.19 6.10
C GLU A 367 -22.52 3.30 6.91
N TRP A 368 -21.50 3.96 6.35
CA TRP A 368 -20.22 4.12 7.02
C TRP A 368 -20.32 5.12 8.18
N ALA A 369 -21.14 6.16 8.01
CA ALA A 369 -21.42 7.13 9.06
C ALA A 369 -22.14 6.46 10.24
N GLU A 370 -23.15 5.64 9.96
CA GLU A 370 -23.89 4.88 10.98
C GLU A 370 -22.96 3.93 11.75
N GLU A 371 -22.07 3.22 11.05
CA GLU A 371 -21.09 2.35 11.70
C GLU A 371 -20.14 3.12 12.64
N LEU A 372 -19.58 4.24 12.16
CA LEU A 372 -18.68 5.07 12.96
C LEU A 372 -19.39 5.69 14.18
N GLU A 373 -20.64 6.10 14.04
CA GLU A 373 -21.46 6.59 15.14
C GLU A 373 -21.75 5.49 16.17
N GLN A 374 -22.04 4.27 15.71
CA GLN A 374 -22.22 3.11 16.57
C GLN A 374 -20.94 2.77 17.34
N MET A 375 -19.79 2.76 16.67
CA MET A 375 -18.48 2.56 17.31
C MET A 375 -18.20 3.63 18.38
N LEU A 376 -18.45 4.91 18.08
CA LEU A 376 -18.31 6.00 19.06
C LEU A 376 -19.27 5.86 20.24
N LYS A 377 -20.48 5.33 20.01
CA LYS A 377 -21.50 5.13 21.05
C LYS A 377 -21.19 3.91 21.93
N SER A 378 -20.74 2.81 21.35
CA SER A 378 -20.40 1.59 22.08
C SER A 378 -19.08 1.70 22.82
N GLY A 379 -18.16 2.54 22.32
CA GLY A 379 -16.80 2.63 22.86
C GLY A 379 -15.91 1.46 22.48
N THR A 380 -16.33 0.64 21.50
CA THR A 380 -15.65 -0.62 21.13
C THR A 380 -15.33 -0.66 19.65
N LYS A 381 -14.23 -1.32 19.30
CA LYS A 381 -13.79 -1.64 17.94
C LYS A 381 -13.39 -3.12 17.83
N ALA A 382 -13.30 -3.64 16.62
CA ALA A 382 -12.91 -5.03 16.42
C ALA A 382 -12.00 -5.21 15.20
N GLU A 383 -10.96 -6.00 15.38
CA GLU A 383 -10.12 -6.51 14.30
C GLU A 383 -10.74 -7.77 13.73
N ILE A 384 -10.60 -8.03 12.43
CA ILE A 384 -11.17 -9.21 11.77
C ILE A 384 -10.70 -10.55 12.37
N GLU A 385 -9.51 -10.59 12.97
CA GLU A 385 -8.95 -11.78 13.62
C GLU A 385 -9.81 -12.28 14.80
N ILE A 386 -10.70 -11.44 15.34
CA ILE A 386 -11.67 -11.85 16.36
C ILE A 386 -12.60 -12.97 15.88
N ILE A 387 -12.93 -12.99 14.58
CA ILE A 387 -13.80 -14.03 13.99
C ILE A 387 -13.10 -15.39 14.03
N ALA A 388 -11.81 -15.42 13.69
CA ALA A 388 -11.01 -16.63 13.79
C ALA A 388 -10.79 -17.06 15.24
N SER A 389 -10.61 -16.11 16.15
CA SER A 389 -10.37 -16.37 17.58
C SER A 389 -11.60 -16.89 18.32
N HIS A 390 -12.79 -16.38 17.98
CA HIS A 390 -14.06 -16.79 18.57
C HIS A 390 -14.59 -18.10 17.97
N GLY A 391 -14.33 -18.33 16.67
CA GLY A 391 -14.79 -19.50 15.93
C GLY A 391 -13.79 -20.65 15.88
N GLN A 392 -13.94 -21.51 14.87
CA GLN A 392 -13.04 -22.63 14.60
C GLN A 392 -11.78 -22.20 13.81
N GLY A 393 -11.11 -21.13 14.24
CA GLY A 393 -9.89 -20.63 13.59
C GLY A 393 -10.12 -20.17 12.14
N ALA A 394 -9.21 -20.56 11.24
CA ALA A 394 -9.25 -20.18 9.83
C ALA A 394 -10.55 -20.59 9.12
N ARG A 395 -11.21 -21.67 9.56
CA ARG A 395 -12.50 -22.11 9.01
C ARG A 395 -13.59 -21.06 9.19
N ALA A 396 -13.71 -20.48 10.39
CA ALA A 396 -14.72 -19.45 10.66
C ALA A 396 -14.49 -18.19 9.83
N LEU A 397 -13.23 -17.83 9.61
CA LEU A 397 -12.86 -16.72 8.73
C LEU A 397 -13.25 -17.00 7.27
N VAL A 398 -12.96 -18.20 6.76
CA VAL A 398 -13.34 -18.60 5.39
C VAL A 398 -14.84 -18.63 5.21
N GLU A 399 -15.59 -19.22 6.16
CA GLU A 399 -17.06 -19.25 6.12
C GLU A 399 -17.65 -17.83 6.13
N TYR A 400 -17.09 -16.94 6.95
CA TYR A 400 -17.48 -15.54 6.99
C TYR A 400 -17.22 -14.82 5.65
N VAL A 401 -16.00 -14.91 5.12
CA VAL A 401 -15.64 -14.25 3.84
C VAL A 401 -16.47 -14.83 2.69
N HIS A 402 -16.63 -16.15 2.62
CA HIS A 402 -17.49 -16.81 1.64
C HIS A 402 -18.94 -16.31 1.71
N GLY A 403 -19.54 -16.29 2.90
CA GLY A 403 -20.90 -15.80 3.11
C GLY A 403 -21.08 -14.34 2.67
N LYS A 404 -20.06 -13.50 2.89
CA LYS A 404 -20.06 -12.11 2.44
C LYS A 404 -19.98 -11.94 0.93
N ILE A 405 -19.21 -12.78 0.25
CA ILE A 405 -19.13 -12.77 -1.22
C ILE A 405 -20.44 -13.29 -1.82
N VAL A 406 -21.02 -14.34 -1.25
CA VAL A 406 -22.36 -14.85 -1.64
C VAL A 406 -23.43 -13.77 -1.49
N GLU A 407 -23.46 -13.05 -0.36
CA GLU A 407 -24.36 -11.93 -0.11
C GLU A 407 -24.18 -10.83 -1.16
N ALA A 408 -22.93 -10.47 -1.49
CA ALA A 408 -22.63 -9.44 -2.48
C ALA A 408 -22.98 -9.85 -3.92
N LEU A 409 -22.84 -11.14 -4.26
CA LEU A 409 -23.22 -11.68 -5.56
C LEU A 409 -24.73 -11.93 -5.68
N GLY A 410 -25.49 -11.83 -4.58
CA GLY A 410 -26.93 -12.10 -4.56
C GLY A 410 -27.27 -13.57 -4.85
N LEU A 411 -26.39 -14.49 -4.48
CA LEU A 411 -26.60 -15.93 -4.64
C LEU A 411 -27.40 -16.48 -3.45
N ASP A 412 -28.34 -17.39 -3.72
CA ASP A 412 -29.15 -18.03 -2.69
C ASP A 412 -28.29 -19.01 -1.86
N GLN A 413 -28.33 -18.90 -0.54
CA GLN A 413 -27.54 -19.73 0.40
C GLN A 413 -27.98 -21.20 0.50
N GLU A 414 -28.99 -21.63 -0.26
CA GLU A 414 -29.56 -22.98 -0.13
C GLU A 414 -28.67 -24.09 -0.72
N ASP A 415 -27.68 -23.74 -1.55
CA ASP A 415 -26.71 -24.66 -2.15
C ASP A 415 -25.29 -24.44 -1.56
N ASP A 416 -25.02 -24.99 -0.37
CA ASP A 416 -23.75 -25.66 0.02
C ASP A 416 -23.39 -25.53 1.51
N MET A 417 -23.82 -26.53 2.28
CA MET A 417 -22.99 -27.11 3.34
C MET A 417 -22.02 -28.09 2.67
N ILE A 418 -20.87 -27.62 2.16
CA ILE A 418 -19.80 -28.54 1.78
C ILE A 418 -19.18 -29.07 3.08
N GLU A 419 -19.30 -30.39 3.26
CA GLU A 419 -18.46 -31.17 4.15
C GLU A 419 -16.99 -30.82 3.82
N LEU A 420 -16.34 -30.07 4.70
CA LEU A 420 -14.91 -30.23 4.90
C LEU A 420 -14.74 -31.68 5.35
N SER A 421 -14.63 -32.59 4.39
CA SER A 421 -14.39 -34.01 4.63
C SER A 421 -13.21 -34.10 5.57
N ASP A 422 -13.41 -34.80 6.68
CA ASP A 422 -12.41 -35.10 7.67
C ASP A 422 -11.10 -35.51 6.96
N MET A 423 -10.05 -34.70 7.11
CA MET A 423 -8.67 -35.14 6.84
C MET A 423 -8.19 -36.05 7.97
N GLU A 424 -9.00 -37.06 8.34
CA GLU A 424 -8.53 -38.24 9.06
C GLU A 424 -8.27 -39.33 8.01
N ASP A 425 -7.09 -39.95 8.11
CA ASP A 425 -6.54 -41.00 7.25
C ASP A 425 -5.93 -40.56 5.91
N SER A 426 -4.91 -39.70 5.96
CA SER A 426 -3.75 -39.89 5.08
C SER A 426 -2.68 -40.67 5.84
N ASP A 427 -2.45 -41.92 5.42
CA ASP A 427 -1.38 -42.79 5.87
C ASP A 427 -0.06 -42.01 6.03
N ILE A 428 0.38 -41.87 7.28
CA ILE A 428 1.76 -41.54 7.59
C ILE A 428 2.59 -42.75 7.15
N VAL A 429 3.08 -42.71 5.91
CA VAL A 429 4.23 -43.52 5.51
C VAL A 429 5.43 -42.93 6.24
N VAL A 430 5.68 -43.46 7.44
CA VAL A 430 6.98 -43.36 8.08
C VAL A 430 7.98 -43.93 7.08
N LYS A 431 8.76 -43.07 6.43
CA LYS A 431 10.02 -43.49 5.82
C LYS A 431 10.89 -43.98 6.97
N GLU A 432 10.96 -45.31 7.13
CA GLU A 432 12.02 -45.94 7.91
C GLU A 432 13.35 -45.43 7.34
N GLU A 433 14.13 -44.77 8.20
CA GLU A 433 15.54 -44.50 7.95
C GLU A 433 16.24 -45.85 7.75
N PRO A 434 17.14 -46.01 6.76
CA PRO A 434 17.97 -47.19 6.69
C PRO A 434 18.95 -47.17 7.87
N GLU A 435 18.81 -48.15 8.78
CA GLU A 435 19.83 -48.47 9.77
C GLU A 435 21.11 -48.91 9.04
N ASP A 436 22.07 -48.01 8.93
CA ASP A 436 23.44 -48.35 8.58
C ASP A 436 24.07 -49.14 9.75
N LEU A 437 24.03 -50.47 9.61
CA LEU A 437 24.86 -51.43 10.33
C LEU A 437 26.34 -51.13 10.07
N ILE A 438 26.97 -50.39 10.98
CA ILE A 438 28.43 -50.37 11.10
C ILE A 438 28.80 -51.45 12.12
N ASP A 439 29.21 -52.62 11.61
CA ASP A 439 29.99 -53.61 12.34
C ASP A 439 31.35 -52.99 12.67
N LEU A 440 31.54 -52.59 13.94
CA LEU A 440 32.85 -52.37 14.53
C LEU A 440 33.24 -53.64 15.28
N ASP A 441 33.75 -54.62 14.54
CA ASP A 441 34.74 -55.58 15.01
C ASP A 441 35.50 -56.14 13.78
N ASP A 442 36.84 -56.15 13.89
CA ASP A 442 37.84 -56.66 12.94
C ASP A 442 38.16 -55.82 11.67
N PHE A 443 39.03 -54.81 11.80
CA PHE A 443 40.42 -54.76 11.26
C PHE A 443 41.02 -53.35 11.22
#